data_AF-A0A846N7Z5-F1
#
_entry.id   AF-A0A846N7Z5-F1
#
_cell.length_a   1.000
_cell.length_b   1.000
_cell.length_c   1.000
_cell.angle_alpha   90.00
_cell.angle_beta   90.00
_cell.angle_gamma   90.00
#
_symmetry.space_group_name_H-M   'P 1'
#
loop_
_entity.id
_entity.type
_entity.pdbx_description
1 polymer ?
#
loop_
_entity_poly.entity_id
_entity_poly.type
_entity_poly.pdbx_seq_one_letter_code
_entity_poly.pdbx_strand_id
1 'polypeptide(L)' 'MNQNLEEQVLEFVQNRHKKGESTASRHIHIRFDIEIIQAEEILEKLATNGKISKSYDEEYQENRYSLNQ' A
#
# COMPACT_ATOMS: atom_id res chain seq x y z
N MET A 1 -12.61 14.12 -12.46
CA MET A 1 -12.17 12.80 -12.93
C MET A 1 -12.22 11.86 -11.73
N ASN A 2 -12.99 10.78 -11.79
CA ASN A 2 -12.90 9.72 -10.79
C ASN A 2 -11.56 9.01 -11.01
N GLN A 3 -10.56 9.30 -10.19
CA GLN A 3 -9.34 8.49 -10.16
C GLN A 3 -9.71 7.09 -9.70
N ASN A 4 -9.13 6.07 -10.35
CA ASN A 4 -9.30 4.68 -9.94
C ASN A 4 -8.73 4.51 -8.53
N LEU A 5 -9.42 3.80 -7.64
CA LEU A 5 -8.99 3.55 -6.26
C LEU A 5 -7.55 3.02 -6.20
N GLU A 6 -7.14 2.16 -7.13
CA GLU A 6 -5.77 1.64 -7.22
C GLU A 6 -4.72 2.75 -7.41
N GLU A 7 -5.04 3.77 -8.22
CA GLU A 7 -4.15 4.93 -8.45
C GLU A 7 -4.05 5.79 -7.19
N GLN A 8 -5.16 5.98 -6.49
CA GLN A 8 -5.19 6.72 -5.23
C GLN A 8 -4.39 5.99 -4.13
N VAL A 9 -4.49 4.66 -4.07
CA VAL A 9 -3.68 3.84 -3.16
C VAL A 9 -2.20 3.93 -3.51
N LEU A 10 -1.85 3.87 -4.79
CA LEU A 10 -0.45 4.04 -5.22
C LEU A 10 0.10 5.41 -4.82
N GLU A 11 -0.66 6.49 -5.06
CA GLU A 11 -0.27 7.84 -4.66
C GLU A 11 -0.10 7.95 -3.13
N PHE A 12 -0.97 7.31 -2.36
CA PHE A 12 -0.85 7.26 -0.92
C PHE A 12 0.44 6.57 -0.47
N VAL A 13 0.78 5.41 -1.03
CA VAL A 13 2.03 4.69 -0.73
C VAL A 13 3.24 5.56 -1.08
N GLN A 14 3.23 6.21 -2.24
CA GLN A 14 4.29 7.14 -2.65
C GLN A 14 4.47 8.29 -1.67
N ASN A 15 3.37 8.88 -1.20
CA ASN A 15 3.40 10.00 -0.27
C ASN A 15 3.90 9.60 1.13
N ARG A 16 3.60 8.39 1.59
CA ARG A 16 4.18 7.85 2.83
C ARG A 16 5.67 7.55 2.67
N HIS A 17 6.07 6.96 1.55
CA HIS A 17 7.48 6.69 1.27
C HIS A 17 8.32 7.98 1.23
N LYS A 18 7.82 9.07 0.63
CA LYS A 18 8.48 10.40 0.66
C LYS A 18 8.70 10.94 2.07
N LYS A 19 7.95 10.46 3.06
CA LYS A 19 8.11 10.79 4.49
C LYS A 19 8.98 9.78 5.25
N GLY A 20 9.56 8.80 4.55
CA GLY A 20 10.34 7.72 5.16
C GLY A 20 9.49 6.62 5.82
N GLU A 21 8.20 6.54 5.48
CA GLU A 21 7.27 5.58 6.09
C GLU A 21 6.90 4.46 5.11
N SER A 22 6.70 3.26 5.66
CA SER A 22 6.11 2.13 4.93
C SER A 22 4.58 2.10 5.07
N THR A 23 3.92 1.39 4.16
CA THR A 23 2.46 1.23 4.13
C THR A 23 2.09 -0.21 4.48
N ALA A 24 1.04 -0.43 5.26
CA ALA A 24 0.43 -1.75 5.49
C ALA A 24 -1.03 -1.70 5.04
N SER A 25 -1.66 -2.86 4.84
CA SER A 25 -3.06 -2.96 4.41
C SER A 25 -4.01 -2.18 5.32
N ARG A 26 -3.78 -2.21 6.65
CA ARG A 26 -4.54 -1.42 7.62
C ARG A 26 -4.55 0.08 7.34
N HIS A 27 -3.44 0.63 6.81
CA HIS A 27 -3.34 2.06 6.50
C HIS A 27 -4.26 2.43 5.33
N ILE A 28 -4.40 1.51 4.37
CA ILE A 28 -5.31 1.68 3.23
C ILE A 28 -6.76 1.50 3.69
N HIS A 29 -7.06 0.44 4.42
CA HIS A 29 -8.38 0.19 5.02
C HIS A 29 -8.91 1.45 5.73
N ILE A 30 -8.14 2.01 6.65
CA ILE A 30 -8.52 3.20 7.42
C ILE A 30 -8.64 4.45 6.53
N ARG A 31 -7.71 4.63 5.58
CA ARG A 31 -7.64 5.86 4.78
C ARG A 31 -8.75 5.98 3.74
N PHE A 32 -9.15 4.84 3.17
CA PHE A 32 -10.06 4.75 2.03
C PHE A 32 -11.42 4.14 2.37
N ASP A 33 -11.62 3.70 3.63
CA ASP A 33 -12.86 3.08 4.11
C ASP A 33 -13.28 1.87 3.25
N ILE A 34 -12.33 0.97 3.02
CA ILE A 34 -12.51 -0.27 2.25
C ILE A 34 -12.14 -1.48 3.08
N GLU A 35 -12.71 -2.66 2.80
CA GLU A 35 -12.37 -3.90 3.49
C GLU A 35 -10.87 -4.20 3.49
N ILE A 36 -10.33 -4.75 4.59
CA ILE A 36 -8.90 -5.01 4.71
C ILE A 36 -8.39 -5.99 3.64
N ILE A 37 -9.21 -6.98 3.28
CA ILE A 37 -8.90 -7.92 2.20
C ILE A 37 -8.77 -7.19 0.87
N GLN A 38 -9.67 -6.24 0.57
CA GLN A 38 -9.59 -5.44 -0.64
C GLN A 38 -8.32 -4.57 -0.65
N ALA A 39 -7.94 -4.00 0.49
CA ALA A 39 -6.69 -3.28 0.63
C ALA A 39 -5.46 -4.16 0.36
N GLU A 40 -5.45 -5.40 0.87
CA GLU A 40 -4.40 -6.39 0.62
C GLU A 40 -4.31 -6.73 -0.87
N GLU A 41 -5.43 -7.01 -1.53
CA GLU A 41 -5.48 -7.32 -2.97
C GLU A 41 -4.93 -6.18 -3.83
N ILE A 42 -5.29 -4.93 -3.52
CA ILE A 42 -4.78 -3.76 -4.26
C ILE A 42 -3.26 -3.63 -4.09
N LEU A 43 -2.76 -3.72 -2.85
CA LEU A 43 -1.32 -3.61 -2.57
C LEU A 43 -0.54 -4.75 -3.21
N GLU A 44 -1.06 -5.98 -3.16
CA GLU A 44 -0.43 -7.14 -3.79
C GLU A 44 -0.39 -7.01 -5.32
N LYS A 45 -1.46 -6.52 -5.93
CA LYS A 45 -1.52 -6.24 -7.36
C LYS A 45 -0.51 -5.16 -7.76
N LEU A 46 -0.42 -4.07 -7.00
CA LEU A 46 0.58 -3.03 -7.23
C LEU A 46 2.01 -3.57 -7.09
N ALA A 47 2.26 -4.43 -6.12
CA ALA A 47 3.56 -5.07 -5.91
C ALA A 47 3.92 -6.02 -7.06
N THR A 48 2.98 -6.89 -7.45
CA THR A 48 3.13 -7.82 -8.58
C THR A 48 3.40 -7.08 -9.89
N ASN A 49 2.78 -5.92 -10.09
CA ASN A 49 2.99 -5.06 -11.25
C ASN A 49 4.28 -4.21 -11.17
N GLY A 50 5.12 -4.41 -10.14
CA GLY A 50 6.39 -3.72 -9.94
C GLY A 50 6.27 -2.24 -9.61
N LYS A 51 5.07 -1.77 -9.20
CA LYS A 51 4.84 -0.36 -8.84
C LYS A 51 5.35 -0.02 -7.44
N ILE A 52 5.37 -1.00 -6.55
CA ILE A 52 5.82 -0.90 -5.15
C ILE A 52 6.57 -2.19 -4.78
N SER A 53 7.43 -2.14 -3.78
CA SER A 53 8.07 -3.29 -3.14
C SER A 53 7.21 -3.80 -1.99
N LYS A 54 7.27 -5.11 -1.74
CA LYS A 54 6.70 -5.77 -0.56
C LYS A 54 7.82 -6.31 0.30
N SER A 55 7.72 -6.13 1.61
CA SER A 55 8.58 -6.72 2.63
C SER A 55 7.73 -7.20 3.80
N TYR A 56 8.24 -8.15 4.59
CA TYR A 56 7.58 -8.61 5.79
C TYR A 56 8.26 -7.99 7.01
N ASP A 57 7.45 -7.41 7.90
CA ASP A 57 7.90 -6.80 9.14
C ASP A 57 7.68 -7.79 10.28
N GLU A 58 8.78 -8.42 10.73
CA GLU A 58 8.77 -9.47 11.74
C GLU A 58 8.30 -8.98 13.12
N GLU A 59 8.57 -7.71 13.46
CA GLU A 59 8.20 -7.14 14.76
C GLU A 59 6.68 -7.01 14.87
N TYR A 60 6.05 -6.53 13.81
CA TYR A 60 4.60 -6.31 13.76
C TYR A 60 3.82 -7.45 13.10
N GLN A 61 4.53 -8.48 12.61
CA GLN A 61 3.98 -9.63 11.89
C GLN A 61 3.04 -9.22 10.74
N GLU A 62 3.48 -8.26 9.92
CA GLU A 62 2.65 -7.73 8.84
C GLU A 62 3.41 -7.41 7.55
N ASN A 63 2.71 -7.42 6.42
CA ASN A 63 3.26 -7.01 5.14
C ASN A 63 3.39 -5.48 5.07
N ARG A 64 4.55 -5.01 4.60
CA ARG A 64 4.89 -3.61 4.38
C ARG A 64 5.16 -3.35 2.91
N TYR A 65 4.71 -2.18 2.47
CA TYR A 65 4.76 -1.75 1.08
C TYR A 65 5.40 -0.35 0.98
N SER A 66 6.33 -0.19 0.05
CA SER A 66 7.07 1.06 -0.19
C SER A 66 7.44 1.19 -1.67
N LEU A 67 7.99 2.32 -2.10
CA LEU A 67 8.59 2.37 -3.45
C LEU A 67 9.85 1.50 -3.51
N ASN A 68 10.14 0.95 -4.69
CA ASN A 68 11.44 0.33 -4.96
C ASN A 68 12.53 1.39 -4.74
N GLN A 69 13.57 1.04 -3.98
CA GLN A 69 14.77 1.87 -3.83
C GLN A 69 15.58 1.88 -5.13
#